data_AF-A0A804LKZ5-F1
#
_entry.id   AF-A0A804LKZ5-F1
#
_cell.length_a   1.000
_cell.length_b   1.000
_cell.length_c   1.000
_cell.angle_alpha   90.00
_cell.angle_beta   90.00
_cell.angle_gamma   90.00
#
_symmetry.space_group_name_H-M   'P 1'
#
loop_
_entity.id
_entity.type
_entity.pdbx_description
1 polymer ?
#
loop_
_entity_poly.entity_id
_entity_poly.type
_entity_poly.pdbx_seq_one_letter_code
_entity_poly.pdbx_strand_id
1 'polypeptide(L)'
;MVEVIYDKLTGRSRGFGFVTMSSVEEVEVAVDQFNGYVLDGRSLRVNSGPPPPRDRSSPSPQRPRGDANRVYVGNLSWGVDNSALANLFSEQGEVLEARIIYDRESGRSRGFGFVTYGSAEEVENAISNLDGADLDGRQIRVTVAESKPPRQQY
;
A
#
# COMPACT_ATOMS: atom_id res chain seq x y z
N MET A 1 -7.13 -19.34 23.86
CA MET A 1 -8.01 -18.15 23.98
C MET A 1 -7.92 -17.35 22.68
N VAL A 2 -9.02 -16.80 22.17
CA VAL A 2 -9.03 -15.98 20.93
C VAL A 2 -9.67 -14.63 21.23
N GLU A 3 -8.98 -13.55 20.92
CA GLU A 3 -9.43 -12.16 21.10
C GLU A 3 -9.42 -11.44 19.74
N VAL A 4 -10.60 -11.25 19.13
CA VAL A 4 -10.73 -10.49 17.88
C VAL A 4 -10.98 -9.01 18.20
N ILE A 5 -10.20 -8.12 17.59
CA ILE A 5 -10.31 -6.68 17.87
C ILE A 5 -11.33 -6.06 16.93
N TYR A 6 -12.39 -5.50 17.50
CA TYR A 6 -13.44 -4.77 16.80
C TYR A 6 -13.31 -3.26 17.05
N ASP A 7 -13.64 -2.49 16.03
CA ASP A 7 -13.81 -1.05 16.14
C ASP A 7 -15.12 -0.76 16.92
N LYS A 8 -15.00 -0.13 18.08
CA LYS A 8 -16.15 0.07 18.99
C LYS A 8 -17.16 1.11 18.48
N LEU A 9 -16.79 1.94 17.50
CA LEU A 9 -17.65 2.97 16.92
C LEU A 9 -18.47 2.42 15.75
N THR A 10 -17.86 1.57 14.92
CA THR A 10 -18.47 1.07 13.68
C THR A 10 -18.90 -0.41 13.76
N GLY A 11 -18.51 -1.13 14.83
CA GLY A 11 -18.75 -2.56 15.00
C GLY A 11 -17.97 -3.46 14.04
N ARG A 12 -17.15 -2.89 13.15
CA ARG A 12 -16.39 -3.63 12.14
C ARG A 12 -15.12 -4.22 12.76
N SER A 13 -14.75 -5.42 12.35
CA SER A 13 -13.46 -6.01 12.75
C SER A 13 -12.31 -5.14 12.23
N ARG A 14 -11.29 -4.92 13.06
CA ARG A 14 -10.11 -4.12 12.67
C ARG A 14 -9.14 -4.89 11.77
N GLY A 15 -9.53 -6.09 11.33
CA GLY A 15 -8.72 -6.95 10.46
C GLY A 15 -7.55 -7.65 11.17
N PHE A 16 -7.54 -7.68 12.50
CA PHE A 16 -6.56 -8.44 13.29
C PHE A 16 -7.18 -8.96 14.60
N GLY A 17 -6.59 -10.04 15.12
CA GLY A 17 -6.96 -10.65 16.39
C GLY A 17 -5.76 -11.39 17.00
N PHE A 18 -5.84 -11.68 18.28
CA PHE A 18 -4.82 -12.40 19.03
C PHE A 18 -5.32 -13.79 19.38
N VAL A 19 -4.47 -14.79 19.18
CA VAL A 19 -4.76 -16.17 19.56
C VAL A 19 -3.69 -16.60 20.56
N THR A 20 -4.10 -16.86 21.80
CA THR A 20 -3.26 -17.50 22.81
C THR A 20 -3.45 -19.01 22.70
N MET A 21 -2.44 -19.70 22.20
CA MET A 21 -2.37 -21.17 22.24
C MET A 21 -1.74 -21.64 23.56
N SER A 22 -1.99 -22.89 23.90
CA SER A 22 -1.47 -23.52 25.12
C SER A 22 0.00 -23.94 24.98
N SER A 23 0.45 -24.19 23.76
CA SER A 23 1.79 -24.71 23.45
C SER A 23 2.48 -23.83 22.40
N VAL A 24 3.78 -23.56 22.59
CA VAL A 24 4.58 -22.77 21.63
C VAL A 24 4.75 -23.52 20.30
N GLU A 25 4.88 -24.84 20.35
CA GLU A 25 5.00 -25.70 19.16
C GLU A 25 3.81 -25.52 18.21
N GLU A 26 2.58 -25.43 18.75
CA GLU A 26 1.38 -25.16 17.97
C GLU A 26 1.37 -23.76 17.35
N VAL A 27 1.99 -22.78 18.02
CA VAL A 27 2.11 -21.40 17.50
C VAL A 27 3.04 -21.37 16.30
N GLU A 28 4.19 -22.05 16.36
CA GLU A 28 5.15 -22.08 15.25
C GLU A 28 4.55 -22.73 14.01
N VAL A 29 3.86 -23.87 14.18
CA VAL A 29 3.15 -24.56 13.10
C VAL A 29 2.05 -23.67 12.51
N ALA A 30 1.30 -22.97 13.36
CA ALA A 30 0.24 -22.08 12.89
C ALA A 30 0.79 -20.84 12.16
N VAL A 31 1.93 -20.28 12.60
CA VAL A 31 2.57 -19.17 11.91
C VAL A 31 3.00 -19.62 10.52
N ASP A 32 3.73 -20.73 10.38
CA ASP A 32 4.22 -21.19 9.08
C ASP A 32 3.07 -21.56 8.13
N GLN A 33 2.04 -22.24 8.65
CA GLN A 33 0.92 -22.72 7.84
C GLN A 33 -0.06 -21.61 7.42
N PHE A 34 -0.28 -20.59 8.27
CA PHE A 34 -1.29 -19.56 8.01
C PHE A 34 -0.71 -18.20 7.61
N ASN A 35 0.59 -17.98 7.76
CA ASN A 35 1.23 -16.77 7.26
C ASN A 35 1.26 -16.79 5.72
N GLY A 36 0.52 -15.87 5.10
CA GLY A 36 0.31 -15.82 3.65
C GLY A 36 -0.98 -16.49 3.18
N TYR A 37 -1.75 -17.12 4.08
CA TYR A 37 -3.00 -17.76 3.70
C TYR A 37 -4.04 -16.73 3.25
N VAL A 38 -4.62 -16.90 2.07
CA VAL A 38 -5.60 -15.96 1.53
C VAL A 38 -6.99 -16.33 2.05
N LEU A 39 -7.53 -15.48 2.92
CA LEU A 39 -8.89 -15.59 3.44
C LEU A 39 -9.73 -14.42 2.91
N ASP A 40 -10.82 -14.70 2.22
CA ASP A 40 -11.74 -13.68 1.66
C ASP A 40 -11.04 -12.64 0.75
N GLY A 41 -10.05 -13.09 -0.03
CA GLY A 41 -9.25 -12.23 -0.90
C GLY A 41 -8.21 -11.36 -0.18
N ARG A 42 -7.95 -11.60 1.12
CA ARG A 42 -6.89 -10.94 1.89
C ARG A 42 -5.90 -11.96 2.42
N SER A 43 -4.62 -11.73 2.18
CA SER A 43 -3.54 -12.52 2.78
C SER A 43 -3.45 -12.25 4.28
N LEU A 44 -3.57 -13.31 5.07
CA LEU A 44 -3.36 -13.28 6.50
C LEU A 44 -1.86 -13.15 6.77
N ARG A 45 -1.51 -12.30 7.74
CA ARG A 45 -0.16 -12.23 8.28
C ARG A 45 -0.22 -12.73 9.72
N VAL A 46 0.40 -13.88 9.96
CA VAL A 46 0.43 -14.52 11.28
C VAL A 46 1.84 -14.35 11.83
N ASN A 47 1.97 -13.88 13.06
CA ASN A 47 3.26 -13.62 13.69
C ASN A 47 3.23 -14.13 15.13
N SER A 48 4.33 -14.73 15.57
CA SER A 48 4.50 -15.19 16.95
C SER A 48 5.17 -14.11 17.79
N GLY A 49 4.69 -13.93 19.01
CA GLY A 49 5.28 -12.98 19.94
C GLY A 49 4.38 -12.71 21.14
N PRO A 50 4.95 -12.17 22.23
CA PRO A 50 4.13 -11.68 23.34
C PRO A 50 3.15 -10.63 22.81
N PRO A 51 1.90 -10.62 23.28
CA PRO A 51 0.96 -9.57 22.91
C PRO A 51 1.58 -8.21 23.31
N PRO A 52 1.43 -7.17 22.48
CA PRO A 52 1.94 -5.86 22.84
C PRO A 52 1.33 -5.46 24.20
N PRO A 53 2.13 -4.87 25.11
CA PRO A 53 1.61 -4.42 26.39
C PRO A 53 0.40 -3.51 26.14
N ARG A 54 -0.66 -3.73 26.92
CA ARG A 54 -2.00 -3.13 26.73
C ARG A 54 -2.07 -1.62 27.00
N ASP A 55 -0.92 -0.96 27.00
CA ASP A 55 -0.79 0.48 27.13
C ASP A 55 -1.28 1.14 25.84
N ARG A 56 -2.25 2.05 25.98
CA ARG A 56 -2.92 2.80 24.90
C ARG A 56 -1.98 3.75 24.12
N SER A 57 -0.68 3.56 24.25
CA SER A 57 0.38 4.43 23.76
C SER A 57 1.47 3.66 23.01
N SER A 58 1.20 2.43 22.57
CA SER A 58 2.15 1.68 21.75
C SER A 58 2.07 2.17 20.29
N PRO A 59 3.17 2.66 19.68
CA PRO A 59 3.18 2.99 18.27
C PRO A 59 2.79 1.73 17.50
N SER A 60 1.79 1.88 16.64
CA SER A 60 1.33 0.86 15.70
C SER A 60 2.53 0.08 15.16
N PRO A 61 2.51 -1.27 15.10
CA PRO A 61 3.52 -1.99 14.36
C PRO A 61 3.54 -1.35 12.99
N GLN A 62 4.68 -0.73 12.65
CA GLN A 62 4.86 -0.05 11.38
C GLN A 62 4.51 -1.07 10.31
N ARG A 63 3.29 -0.97 9.77
CA ARG A 63 3.06 -1.39 8.40
C ARG A 63 4.19 -0.72 7.62
N PRO A 64 4.96 -1.48 6.82
CA PRO A 64 6.07 -0.88 6.07
C PRO A 64 5.52 0.36 5.42
N ARG A 65 6.10 1.50 5.82
CA ARG A 65 5.74 2.88 5.53
C ARG A 65 4.74 2.99 4.39
N GLY A 66 3.46 2.87 4.74
CA GLY A 66 2.38 3.02 3.77
C GLY A 66 2.52 4.41 3.16
N ASP A 67 2.63 4.45 1.83
CA ASP A 67 2.58 5.65 0.99
C ASP A 67 3.84 6.52 0.87
N ALA A 68 4.97 6.19 1.52
CA ALA A 68 6.20 7.00 1.35
C ALA A 68 6.83 6.84 -0.05
N ASN A 69 6.59 5.70 -0.71
CA ASN A 69 7.18 5.37 -2.00
C ASN A 69 6.18 5.52 -3.16
N ARG A 70 5.18 6.39 -2.97
CA ARG A 70 4.12 6.57 -3.96
C ARG A 70 4.41 7.80 -4.82
N VAL A 71 4.15 7.66 -6.10
CA VAL A 71 4.38 8.66 -7.14
C VAL A 71 3.04 9.04 -7.73
N TYR A 72 2.82 10.33 -7.87
CA TYR A 72 1.72 10.90 -8.61
C TYR A 72 2.16 11.12 -10.06
N VAL A 73 1.34 10.64 -10.99
CA VAL A 73 1.58 10.82 -12.42
C VAL A 73 0.39 11.54 -13.01
N GLY A 74 0.60 12.78 -13.46
CA GLY A 74 -0.41 13.64 -14.06
C GLY A 74 -0.14 13.91 -15.53
N ASN A 75 -1.11 14.56 -16.18
CA ASN A 75 -1.05 14.90 -17.61
C ASN A 75 -0.93 13.69 -18.57
N LEU A 76 -1.41 12.53 -18.12
CA LEU A 76 -1.44 11.31 -18.95
C LEU A 76 -2.45 11.46 -20.07
N SER A 77 -2.13 10.89 -21.25
CA SER A 77 -3.11 10.73 -22.33
C SER A 77 -4.26 9.82 -21.90
N TRP A 78 -5.44 10.03 -22.49
CA TRP A 78 -6.62 9.23 -22.15
C TRP A 78 -6.50 7.77 -22.59
N GLY A 79 -5.62 7.48 -23.56
CA GLY A 79 -5.30 6.13 -24.00
C GLY A 79 -4.24 5.43 -23.15
N VAL A 80 -3.73 6.07 -22.09
CA VAL A 80 -2.75 5.42 -21.22
C VAL A 80 -3.46 4.48 -20.26
N ASP A 81 -3.05 3.22 -20.30
CA ASP A 81 -3.51 2.17 -19.40
C ASP A 81 -2.52 1.89 -18.29
N ASN A 82 -3.01 1.20 -17.26
CA ASN A 82 -2.22 0.81 -16.11
C ASN A 82 -0.94 0.04 -16.50
N SER A 83 -1.03 -0.81 -17.52
CA SER A 83 0.10 -1.60 -18.01
C SER A 83 1.15 -0.72 -18.71
N ALA A 84 0.72 0.29 -19.47
CA ALA A 84 1.64 1.22 -20.13
C ALA A 84 2.40 2.06 -19.09
N LEU A 85 1.67 2.53 -18.09
CA LEU A 85 2.22 3.26 -16.96
C LEU A 85 3.19 2.38 -16.14
N ALA A 86 2.81 1.14 -15.82
CA ALA A 86 3.69 0.21 -15.13
C ALA A 86 4.98 -0.07 -15.92
N ASN A 87 4.89 -0.33 -17.22
CA ASN A 87 6.07 -0.59 -18.05
C ASN A 87 7.04 0.60 -18.09
N LEU A 88 6.54 1.82 -18.27
CA LEU A 88 7.37 3.02 -18.30
C LEU A 88 8.10 3.23 -16.95
N PHE A 89 7.37 3.05 -15.86
CA PHE A 89 7.90 3.23 -14.51
C PHE A 89 8.82 2.07 -14.09
N SER A 90 8.63 0.87 -14.65
CA SER A 90 9.51 -0.28 -14.47
C SER A 90 10.91 -0.07 -15.04
N GLU A 91 11.11 0.86 -15.98
CA GLU A 91 12.45 1.22 -16.48
C GLU A 91 13.30 1.96 -15.42
N GLN A 92 12.65 2.58 -14.43
CA GLN A 92 13.33 3.37 -13.39
C GLN A 92 13.47 2.62 -12.06
N GLY A 93 12.69 1.56 -11.84
CA GLY A 93 12.72 0.77 -10.61
C GLY A 93 11.63 -0.30 -10.55
N GLU A 94 11.54 -1.02 -9.45
CA GLU A 94 10.53 -2.07 -9.25
C GLU A 94 9.17 -1.47 -8.86
N VAL A 95 8.22 -1.49 -9.81
CA VAL A 95 6.84 -1.06 -9.58
C VAL A 95 6.08 -2.15 -8.84
N LEU A 96 5.69 -1.86 -7.59
CA LEU A 96 4.83 -2.74 -6.78
C LEU A 96 3.37 -2.63 -7.19
N GLU A 97 2.88 -1.42 -7.43
CA GLU A 97 1.50 -1.18 -7.81
C GLU A 97 1.38 0.05 -8.70
N ALA A 98 0.77 -0.11 -9.88
CA ALA A 98 0.33 1.00 -10.71
C ALA A 98 -1.21 1.07 -10.65
N ARG A 99 -1.75 2.28 -10.60
CA ARG A 99 -3.20 2.51 -10.68
C ARG A 99 -3.55 3.83 -11.35
N ILE A 100 -4.26 3.76 -12.47
CA ILE A 100 -4.86 4.93 -13.13
C ILE A 100 -6.23 5.24 -12.53
N ILE A 101 -6.53 6.54 -12.39
CA ILE A 101 -7.83 7.00 -11.93
C ILE A 101 -8.72 7.29 -13.13
N TYR A 102 -9.81 6.52 -13.22
CA TYR A 102 -10.84 6.68 -14.23
C TYR A 102 -12.02 7.46 -13.65
N ASP A 103 -12.61 8.29 -14.49
CA ASP A 103 -13.84 9.00 -14.22
C ASP A 103 -14.99 7.99 -14.14
N ARG A 104 -15.69 7.96 -13.01
CA ARG A 104 -16.68 6.92 -12.74
C ARG A 104 -18.00 7.14 -13.50
N GLU A 105 -18.25 8.37 -13.95
CA GLU A 105 -19.44 8.74 -14.72
C GLU A 105 -19.22 8.53 -16.22
N SER A 106 -18.05 8.95 -16.73
CA SER A 106 -17.74 8.90 -18.16
C SER A 106 -16.99 7.63 -18.57
N GLY A 107 -16.45 6.87 -17.61
CA GLY A 107 -15.57 5.72 -17.87
C GLY A 107 -14.21 6.10 -18.48
N ARG A 108 -13.89 7.39 -18.58
CA ARG A 108 -12.67 7.90 -19.22
C ARG A 108 -11.57 8.13 -18.20
N SER A 109 -10.32 7.90 -18.56
CA SER A 109 -9.17 8.23 -17.72
C SER A 109 -9.22 9.70 -17.33
N ARG A 110 -9.00 10.02 -16.04
CA ARG A 110 -8.91 11.41 -15.59
C ARG A 110 -7.60 12.09 -15.97
N GLY A 111 -6.74 11.39 -16.71
CA GLY A 111 -5.42 11.86 -17.11
C GLY A 111 -4.41 11.87 -15.96
N PHE A 112 -4.67 11.11 -14.89
CA PHE A 112 -3.72 10.93 -13.81
C PHE A 112 -3.82 9.55 -13.16
N GLY A 113 -2.74 9.13 -12.52
CA GLY A 113 -2.59 7.85 -11.84
C GLY A 113 -1.58 7.93 -10.70
N PHE A 114 -1.40 6.80 -10.05
CA PHE A 114 -0.44 6.62 -8.97
C PHE A 114 0.39 5.36 -9.21
N VAL A 115 1.68 5.46 -8.89
CA VAL A 115 2.61 4.33 -8.90
C VAL A 115 3.19 4.16 -7.50
N THR A 116 3.38 2.93 -7.05
CA THR A 116 4.03 2.62 -5.78
C THR A 116 5.28 1.80 -6.06
N TYR A 117 6.42 2.25 -5.55
CA TYR A 117 7.71 1.57 -5.69
C TYR A 117 8.13 0.84 -4.41
N GLY A 118 9.11 -0.05 -4.53
CA GLY A 118 9.75 -0.75 -3.42
C GLY A 118 10.56 0.18 -2.51
N SER A 119 11.21 1.19 -3.07
CA SER A 119 12.10 2.12 -2.37
C SER A 119 11.80 3.58 -2.71
N ALA A 120 12.17 4.49 -1.78
CA ALA A 120 12.06 5.93 -1.98
C ALA A 120 13.10 6.46 -2.98
N GLU A 121 14.29 5.85 -3.05
CA GLU A 121 15.31 6.23 -4.03
C GLU A 121 14.83 6.03 -5.47
N GLU A 122 14.09 4.94 -5.72
CA GLU A 122 13.51 4.63 -7.03
C GLU A 122 12.46 5.68 -7.45
N VAL A 123 11.70 6.18 -6.47
CA VAL A 123 10.72 7.26 -6.68
C VAL A 123 11.41 8.56 -7.09
N GLU A 124 12.45 8.97 -6.38
CA GLU A 124 13.18 10.22 -6.66
C GLU A 124 13.87 10.17 -8.03
N ASN A 125 14.43 9.02 -8.39
CA ASN A 125 15.00 8.79 -9.72
C ASN A 125 13.91 8.82 -10.80
N ALA A 126 12.80 8.13 -10.57
CA ALA A 126 11.69 8.12 -11.52
C ALA A 126 11.13 9.53 -11.76
N ILE A 127 10.99 10.35 -10.70
CA ILE A 127 10.57 11.74 -10.84
C ILE A 127 11.59 12.54 -11.64
N SER A 128 12.88 12.44 -11.31
CA SER A 128 13.92 13.24 -11.96
C SER A 128 14.11 12.88 -13.44
N ASN A 129 13.89 11.61 -13.82
CA ASN A 129 14.07 11.14 -15.19
C ASN A 129 12.77 11.14 -16.02
N LEU A 130 11.61 10.92 -15.41
CA LEU A 130 10.32 10.79 -16.11
C LEU A 130 9.46 12.05 -16.01
N ASP A 131 9.73 12.99 -15.10
CA ASP A 131 9.03 14.28 -15.09
C ASP A 131 9.34 15.05 -16.39
N GLY A 132 8.28 15.40 -17.12
CA GLY A 132 8.39 16.01 -18.44
C GLY A 132 8.64 15.03 -19.58
N ALA A 133 8.66 13.72 -19.33
CA ALA A 133 8.83 12.73 -20.40
C ALA A 133 7.64 12.76 -21.39
N ASP A 134 7.93 12.60 -22.68
CA ASP A 134 6.90 12.62 -23.71
C ASP A 134 6.25 11.25 -23.83
N LEU A 135 4.96 11.17 -23.49
CA LEU A 135 4.16 9.95 -23.53
C LEU A 135 2.89 10.21 -24.34
N ASP A 136 2.76 9.52 -25.47
CA ASP A 136 1.63 9.67 -26.40
C ASP A 136 1.47 11.12 -26.92
N GLY A 137 2.59 11.83 -27.13
CA GLY A 137 2.61 13.23 -27.58
C GLY A 137 2.27 14.24 -26.48
N ARG A 138 2.33 13.84 -25.22
CA ARG A 138 2.08 14.69 -24.05
C ARG A 138 3.18 14.52 -23.01
N GLN A 139 3.67 15.63 -22.50
CA GLN A 139 4.63 15.63 -21.39
C GLN A 139 3.93 15.19 -20.11
N ILE A 140 4.32 14.04 -19.55
CA ILE A 140 3.78 13.58 -18.29
C ILE A 140 4.39 14.37 -17.14
N ARG A 141 3.63 14.53 -16.07
CA ARG A 141 4.09 15.19 -14.85
C ARG A 141 4.23 14.16 -13.76
N VAL A 142 5.42 14.03 -13.19
CA VAL A 142 5.74 13.00 -12.20
C VAL A 142 6.18 13.69 -10.92
N THR A 143 5.48 13.47 -9.82
CA THR A 143 5.81 14.09 -8.53
C THR A 143 5.68 13.07 -7.41
N VAL A 144 6.36 13.29 -6.27
CA VAL A 144 6.09 12.50 -5.06
C VAL A 144 4.60 12.65 -4.72
N ALA A 145 3.92 11.53 -4.50
CA ALA A 145 2.59 11.57 -3.93
C ALA A 145 2.74 11.88 -2.44
N GLU A 146 2.50 13.13 -2.06
CA GLU A 146 2.39 13.47 -0.65
C GLU A 146 1.20 12.71 -0.04
N SER A 147 1.49 11.63 0.67
CA SER A 147 0.61 11.21 1.74
C SER A 147 0.70 12.28 2.80
N LYS A 148 -0.29 13.18 2.81
CA LYS A 148 -0.46 14.15 3.89
C LYS A 148 -0.16 13.41 5.20
N PRO A 149 0.84 13.84 5.99
CA PRO A 149 1.02 13.25 7.31
C PRO A 149 -0.33 13.37 8.04
N PRO A 150 -0.78 12.34 8.77
CA PRO A 150 -1.95 12.52 9.62
C PRO A 150 -1.64 13.73 10.48
N ARG A 151 -2.43 14.80 10.32
CA ARG A 151 -2.31 16.03 11.10
C ARG A 151 -2.14 15.62 12.55
N GLN A 152 -0.92 15.73 13.06
CA GLN A 152 -0.65 15.57 14.46
C GLN A 152 -1.21 16.84 15.09
N GLN A 153 -2.49 16.77 15.43
CA GLN A 153 -3.19 17.81 16.16
C GLN A 153 -2.51 17.86 17.53
N TYR A 154 -1.81 18.98 17.76
CA TYR A 154 -1.19 19.36 19.02
C TYR A 154 -2.24 19.50 20.12
#